data_AF-A0A843LZE2-F1
#
_entry.id   AF-A0A843LZE2-F1
#
_cell.length_a   1.000
_cell.length_b   1.000
_cell.length_c   1.000
_cell.angle_alpha   90.00
_cell.angle_beta   90.00
_cell.angle_gamma   90.00
#
_symmetry.space_group_name_H-M   'P 1'
#
loop_
_entity.id
_entity.type
_entity.pdbx_description
1 polymer ?
#
loop_
_entity_poly.entity_id
_entity_poly.type
_entity_poly.pdbx_seq_one_letter_code
_entity_poly.pdbx_strand_id
1 'polypeptide(L)' 'MDIQKIISIILLAIATLAILAALIFDMASWAVYVIAIFGIPFWVLGLGLLTMAKPRKDDKEERIKEPFTGY' A
#
# COMPACT_ATOMS: atom_id res chain seq x y z
N MET A 1 1.12 0.32 16.81
CA MET A 1 0.94 0.57 15.36
C MET A 1 -0.22 -0.29 14.91
N ASP A 2 -1.22 0.28 14.22
CA ASP A 2 -2.40 -0.52 13.80
C ASP A 2 -1.99 -1.68 12.90
N ILE A 3 -2.72 -2.80 12.96
CA ILE A 3 -2.48 -3.99 12.13
C ILE A 3 -2.40 -3.63 10.65
N GLN A 4 -3.25 -2.71 10.17
CA GLN A 4 -3.19 -2.21 8.79
C GLN A 4 -1.81 -1.63 8.46
N LYS A 5 -1.24 -0.78 9.32
CA LYS A 5 0.07 -0.17 9.08
C LYS A 5 1.19 -1.22 9.06
N ILE A 6 1.11 -2.22 9.94
CA ILE A 6 2.06 -3.34 9.95
C ILE A 6 2.00 -4.10 8.62
N ILE A 7 0.79 -4.44 8.16
CA ILE A 7 0.58 -5.13 6.88
C ILE A 7 1.07 -4.28 5.71
N SER A 8 0.77 -2.97 5.68
CA SER A 8 1.22 -2.07 4.62
C SER A 8 2.75 -1.97 4.55
N ILE A 9 3.44 -1.93 5.69
CA ILE A 9 4.92 -1.91 5.75
C ILE A 9 5.50 -3.23 5.23
N ILE A 10 4.97 -4.36 5.66
CA ILE A 10 5.42 -5.68 5.19
C ILE A 10 5.23 -5.80 3.68
N LEU A 11 4.05 -5.41 3.17
CA LEU A 11 3.75 -5.43 1.74
C LEU A 11 4.72 -4.54 0.95
N LEU A 12 4.97 -3.31 1.42
CA LEU A 12 5.93 -2.39 0.82
C LEU A 12 7.34 -2.98 0.77
N ALA A 13 7.80 -3.57 1.88
CA ALA A 13 9.13 -4.15 1.97
C ALA A 13 9.30 -5.31 0.98
N ILE A 14 8.33 -6.24 0.94
CA ILE A 14 8.35 -7.39 0.01
C ILE A 14 8.32 -6.91 -1.44
N ALA A 15 7.42 -5.97 -1.76
CA ALA A 15 7.33 -5.43 -3.12
C ALA A 15 8.62 -4.71 -3.54
N THR A 16 9.23 -3.94 -2.64
CA THR A 16 10.50 -3.26 -2.89
C THR A 16 11.62 -4.27 -3.16
N LEU A 17 11.76 -5.29 -2.32
CA LEU A 17 12.77 -6.34 -2.49
C LEU A 17 12.58 -7.12 -3.79
N ALA A 18 11.34 -7.45 -4.15
CA ALA A 18 11.03 -8.15 -5.39
C ALA A 18 11.40 -7.31 -6.63
N ILE A 19 11.05 -6.02 -6.64
CA ILE A 19 11.40 -5.10 -7.72
C ILE A 19 12.93 -4.94 -7.81
N LEU A 20 13.62 -4.75 -6.68
CA LEU A 20 15.08 -4.65 -6.66
C LEU A 20 15.75 -5.92 -7.18
N ALA A 21 15.24 -7.09 -6.79
CA ALA A 21 15.76 -8.36 -7.31
C ALA A 21 15.60 -8.44 -8.85
N ALA A 22 14.46 -8.00 -9.39
CA ALA A 22 14.23 -7.93 -10.84
C ALA A 22 15.10 -6.92 -11.60
N LEU A 23 15.67 -5.94 -10.90
CA LEU A 23 16.58 -4.97 -11.50
C LEU A 23 18.06 -5.37 -11.39
N ILE A 24 18.43 -6.09 -10.32
CA ILE A 24 19.83 -6.41 -10.01
C ILE A 24 20.26 -7.76 -10.61
N PHE A 25 19.37 -8.75 -10.62
CA PHE A 25 19.69 -10.10 -11.09
C PHE A 25 19.22 -10.34 -12.52
N ASP A 26 19.99 -11.11 -13.27
CA ASP A 26 19.59 -11.60 -14.59
C ASP A 26 18.53 -12.70 -14.44
N MET A 27 17.27 -12.27 -14.40
CA MET A 27 16.11 -13.14 -14.33
C MET A 27 15.45 -13.29 -15.70
N ALA A 28 14.85 -14.45 -15.93
CA ALA A 28 14.07 -14.70 -17.13
C ALA A 28 12.97 -13.63 -17.30
N SER A 29 12.77 -13.15 -18.53
CA SER A 29 11.89 -12.00 -18.80
C SER A 29 10.45 -12.20 -18.30
N TRP A 30 9.93 -13.43 -18.36
CA TRP A 30 8.60 -13.75 -17.85
C TRP A 30 8.50 -13.50 -16.33
N ALA A 31 9.55 -13.79 -15.55
CA ALA A 31 9.57 -13.57 -14.11
C ALA A 31 9.63 -12.07 -13.80
N VAL A 32 10.42 -11.30 -14.55
CA VAL A 32 10.47 -9.84 -14.45
C VAL A 32 9.09 -9.23 -14.72
N TYR A 33 8.38 -9.71 -15.75
CA TYR A 33 7.02 -9.23 -16.03
C TYR A 33 6.02 -9.54 -14.92
N VAL A 34 6.06 -10.75 -14.35
CA VAL A 34 5.22 -11.11 -13.20
C VAL A 34 5.50 -10.19 -12.01
N ILE A 35 6.78 -9.96 -11.70
CA ILE A 35 7.19 -9.06 -10.61
C ILE A 35 6.74 -7.63 -10.90
N ALA A 36 6.84 -7.14 -12.14
CA ALA A 36 6.39 -5.80 -12.49
C ALA A 36 4.86 -5.65 -12.35
N ILE A 37 4.10 -6.63 -12.86
CA ILE A 37 2.63 -6.61 -12.86
C ILE A 37 2.07 -6.60 -11.44
N PHE A 38 2.68 -7.31 -10.49
CA PHE A 38 2.18 -7.37 -9.11
C PHE A 38 2.95 -6.48 -8.13
N GLY A 39 4.27 -6.45 -8.25
CA GLY A 39 5.16 -5.71 -7.36
C GLY A 39 4.93 -4.22 -7.43
N ILE A 40 4.80 -3.63 -8.62
CA ILE A 40 4.59 -2.18 -8.76
C ILE A 40 3.23 -1.77 -8.16
N PRO A 41 2.10 -2.40 -8.50
CA PRO A 41 0.83 -2.06 -7.86
C PRO A 41 0.84 -2.26 -6.35
N PHE A 42 1.42 -3.34 -5.83
CA PHE A 42 1.50 -3.55 -4.38
C PHE A 42 2.40 -2.54 -3.68
N TRP A 43 3.46 -2.08 -4.35
CA TRP A 43 4.32 -1.03 -3.84
C TRP A 43 3.56 0.30 -3.72
N VAL A 44 2.87 0.72 -4.79
CA VAL A 44 2.06 1.94 -4.81
C VAL A 44 0.93 1.88 -3.77
N LEU A 45 0.20 0.75 -3.72
CA LEU A 45 -0.88 0.54 -2.75
C LEU A 45 -0.36 0.54 -1.31
N GLY A 46 0.75 -0.14 -1.02
CA GLY A 46 1.35 -0.14 0.30
C GLY A 46 1.76 1.26 0.75
N LEU A 47 2.33 2.06 -0.15
CA LEU A 47 2.67 3.46 0.10
C LEU A 47 1.43 4.32 0.36
N GLY A 48 0.40 4.19 -0.47
CA GLY A 48 -0.86 4.91 -0.33
C GLY A 48 -1.55 4.59 1.00
N LEU A 49 -1.64 3.32 1.38
CA LEU A 49 -2.26 2.90 2.64
C LEU A 49 -1.46 3.34 3.88
N LEU A 50 -0.13 3.43 3.77
CA LEU A 50 0.74 3.89 4.86
C LEU A 50 0.61 5.40 5.10
N THR A 51 0.47 6.16 4.02
CA THR A 51 0.41 7.63 4.01
C THR A 51 -1.02 8.18 4.12
N MET A 52 -2.04 7.33 4.01
CA MET A 52 -3.44 7.73 4.08
C MET A 52 -3.73 8.49 5.39
N ALA A 53 -4.37 9.65 5.24
CA ALA A 53 -4.81 10.45 6.37
C ALA A 53 -5.78 9.66 7.23
N LYS A 54 -5.57 9.67 8.55
CA LYS A 54 -6.53 9.07 9.48
C LYS A 54 -7.71 10.02 9.69
N PRO A 55 -8.95 9.52 9.79
CA PRO A 55 -10.06 10.33 10.24
C PRO A 55 -9.76 10.87 11.64
N ARG A 56 -10.08 12.16 11.88
CA ARG A 56 -9.97 12.75 13.22
C ARG A 56 -10.95 12.02 14.13
N LYS A 57 -10.63 11.96 15.43
CA LYS A 57 -11.48 11.24 16.40
C LYS A 57 -12.88 11.84 16.49
N ASP A 58 -12.97 13.15 16.27
CA ASP A 58 -14.20 13.94 16.40
C ASP A 58 -15.12 13.77 15.17
N ASP A 59 -14.55 13.62 13.97
CA ASP A 59 -15.29 13.35 12.72
C ASP A 59 -16.00 11.98 12.71
N LYS A 60 -15.68 11.07 13.64
CA LYS A 60 -16.28 9.72 13.63
C LYS A 60 -17.76 9.74 13.97
N GLU A 61 -18.17 10.54 14.96
CA GLU A 61 -19.59 10.66 15.30
C GLU A 61 -20.35 11.43 14.23
N GLU A 62 -19.73 12.47 13.68
CA GLU A 62 -20.32 13.32 12.64
C GLU A 62 -20.51 12.53 11.33
N ARG A 63 -19.55 11.73 10.90
CA ARG A 63 -19.71 10.85 9.72
C ARG A 63 -20.74 9.73 9.89
N ILE A 64 -21.09 9.37 11.13
CA ILE A 64 -22.16 8.40 11.42
C ILE A 64 -23.53 9.09 11.37
N LYS A 65 -23.65 10.29 11.93
CA LYS A 65 -24.90 11.06 11.97
C LYS A 65 -25.22 11.75 10.64
N GLU A 66 -24.17 12.15 9.93
CA GLU A 66 -24.21 13.01 8.75
C GLU A 66 -23.29 12.46 7.64
N PRO A 67 -23.58 11.25 7.11
CA PRO A 67 -22.71 10.56 6.17
C PRO A 67 -22.57 11.25 4.80
N PHE A 68 -23.44 12.20 4.47
CA PHE A 68 -23.50 12.84 3.14
C PHE A 68 -23.19 14.34 3.14
N THR A 69 -23.04 14.98 4.29
CA THR A 69 -22.87 16.45 4.41
C THR A 69 -21.47 16.89 4.80
N GLY A 70 -20.49 15.97 4.88
CA GLY A 70 -19.15 16.17 5.44
C GLY A 70 -18.28 17.29 4.88
N TYR A 71 -18.67 18.54 5.16
CA TYR A 71 -17.90 19.77 5.14
C TYR A 71 -17.66 20.24 6.57
#